data_AF-A0A919VHS4-F1
#
_entry.id   AF-A0A919VHS4-F1
#
_cell.length_a   1.000
_cell.length_b   1.000
_cell.length_c   1.000
_cell.angle_alpha   90.00
_cell.angle_beta   90.00
_cell.angle_gamma   90.00
#
_symmetry.space_group_name_H-M   'P 1'
#
loop_
_entity.id
_entity.type
_entity.pdbx_description
1 polymer ?
#
loop_
_entity_poly.entity_id
_entity_poly.type
_entity_poly.pdbx_seq_one_letter_code
_entity_poly.pdbx_strand_id
1 'polypeptide(L)'
;MYDYYNKLKSSNEQGVLTGKGLNYGGSLGRTEATGYGLIYFTEEVLKDNGVSLKDKTVVIPGSGNVAIYAIKKAAELGAKVITCSDSNGYIADENGIDLEVVKEIKEVRRGRIV
;
A
#
# COMPACT_ATOMS: atom_id res chain seq x y z
N MET A 1 -2.47 -19.26 -9.45
CA MET A 1 -3.52 -19.81 -8.55
C MET A 1 -4.89 -19.83 -9.24
N TYR A 2 -5.38 -18.67 -9.70
CA TYR A 2 -6.68 -18.57 -10.39
C TYR A 2 -6.84 -19.51 -11.59
N ASP A 3 -5.91 -19.49 -12.55
CA ASP A 3 -6.01 -20.37 -13.73
C ASP A 3 -5.96 -21.86 -13.38
N TYR A 4 -5.18 -22.21 -12.35
CA TYR A 4 -5.08 -23.59 -11.89
C TYR A 4 -6.39 -24.06 -11.23
N TYR A 5 -7.07 -23.18 -10.47
CA TYR A 5 -8.41 -23.47 -9.95
C TYR A 5 -9.40 -23.73 -11.07
N ASN A 6 -9.48 -22.83 -12.06
CA ASN A 6 -10.37 -22.97 -13.21
C ASN A 6 -10.09 -24.26 -13.99
N LYS A 7 -8.80 -24.62 -14.15
CA LYS A 7 -8.39 -25.88 -14.80
C LYS A 7 -8.90 -27.10 -14.04
N LEU A 8 -8.76 -27.14 -12.71
CA LEU A 8 -9.21 -28.26 -11.89
C LEU A 8 -10.74 -28.38 -11.88
N LYS A 9 -11.45 -27.25 -11.86
CA LYS A 9 -12.91 -27.21 -11.85
C LYS A 9 -13.54 -27.34 -13.23
N SER A 10 -12.76 -27.21 -14.30
CA SER A 10 -13.26 -27.11 -15.68
C SER A 10 -14.35 -26.03 -15.81
N SER A 11 -14.22 -24.93 -15.07
CA SER A 11 -15.16 -23.82 -15.04
C SER A 11 -14.40 -22.48 -15.01
N ASN A 12 -15.05 -21.41 -15.46
CA ASN A 12 -14.52 -20.05 -15.39
C ASN A 12 -15.24 -19.26 -14.29
N GLU A 13 -14.85 -19.48 -13.04
CA GLU A 13 -15.49 -18.87 -11.87
C GLU A 13 -14.77 -17.61 -11.45
N GLN A 14 -15.11 -16.48 -12.07
CA GLN A 14 -14.50 -15.17 -11.79
C GLN A 14 -14.60 -14.76 -10.31
N GLY A 15 -15.65 -15.19 -9.59
CA GLY A 15 -15.90 -14.82 -8.20
C GLY A 15 -15.08 -15.58 -7.14
N VAL A 16 -14.32 -16.62 -7.51
CA VAL A 16 -13.63 -17.47 -6.53
C VAL A 16 -12.44 -16.78 -5.84
N LEU A 17 -11.74 -15.89 -6.56
CA LEU A 17 -10.55 -15.20 -6.06
C LEU A 17 -10.62 -13.70 -6.35
N THR A 18 -10.20 -12.89 -5.38
CA THR A 18 -9.98 -11.45 -5.53
C THR A 18 -8.48 -11.13 -5.62
N GLY A 19 -8.13 -9.90 -5.97
CA GLY A 19 -6.72 -9.54 -6.21
C GLY A 19 -6.14 -10.09 -7.53
N LYS A 20 -7.02 -10.47 -8.46
CA LYS A 20 -6.67 -10.86 -9.83
C LYS A 20 -6.18 -9.63 -10.62
N GLY A 21 -5.41 -9.87 -11.68
CA GLY A 21 -5.03 -8.84 -12.64
C GLY A 21 -6.23 -8.32 -13.45
N LEU A 22 -6.14 -7.08 -13.90
CA LEU A 22 -7.24 -6.36 -14.55
C LEU A 22 -7.76 -7.07 -15.80
N ASN A 23 -6.87 -7.68 -16.59
CA ASN A 23 -7.23 -8.37 -17.83
C ASN A 23 -8.03 -9.67 -17.63
N TYR A 24 -8.21 -10.13 -16.38
CA TYR A 24 -8.91 -11.38 -16.07
C TYR A 24 -9.78 -11.25 -14.81
N GLY A 25 -10.57 -10.17 -14.74
CA GLY A 25 -11.60 -9.99 -13.71
C GLY A 25 -11.09 -9.44 -12.37
N GLY A 26 -9.95 -8.75 -12.39
CA GLY A 26 -9.50 -7.89 -11.30
C GLY A 26 -10.32 -6.61 -11.18
N SER A 27 -10.23 -5.95 -10.02
CA SER A 27 -10.90 -4.66 -9.78
C SER A 27 -9.87 -3.54 -9.77
N LEU A 28 -10.20 -2.42 -10.43
CA LEU A 28 -9.44 -1.17 -10.28
C LEU A 28 -9.45 -0.73 -8.82
N GLY A 29 -8.35 -0.13 -8.36
CA GLY A 29 -8.18 0.33 -6.99
C GLY A 29 -7.97 -0.78 -5.96
N ARG A 30 -8.05 -2.06 -6.33
CA ARG A 30 -7.94 -3.19 -5.37
C ARG A 30 -6.56 -3.27 -4.72
N THR A 31 -5.53 -2.92 -5.49
CA THR A 31 -4.13 -2.91 -5.06
C THR A 31 -3.92 -1.85 -3.98
N GLU A 32 -4.49 -0.65 -4.18
CA GLU A 32 -4.40 0.50 -3.30
C GLU A 32 -5.31 0.39 -2.07
N ALA A 33 -6.43 -0.33 -2.18
CA ALA A 33 -7.57 -0.27 -1.28
C ALA A 33 -7.23 -0.28 0.22
N THR A 34 -6.37 -1.19 0.66
CA THR A 34 -6.06 -1.34 2.09
C THR A 34 -5.22 -0.18 2.63
N GLY A 35 -4.21 0.26 1.89
CA GLY A 35 -3.38 1.40 2.28
C GLY A 35 -4.16 2.72 2.24
N TYR A 36 -4.98 2.90 1.21
CA TYR A 36 -5.83 4.09 1.08
C TYR A 36 -6.91 4.12 2.16
N GLY A 37 -7.58 2.99 2.39
CA GLY A 37 -8.61 2.85 3.43
C GLY A 37 -8.07 3.15 4.83
N LEU A 38 -6.84 2.72 5.14
CA LEU A 38 -6.17 3.05 6.40
C LEU A 38 -6.06 4.57 6.58
N ILE A 39 -5.53 5.27 5.57
CA ILE A 39 -5.33 6.72 5.66
C ILE A 39 -6.66 7.47 5.68
N TYR A 40 -7.65 7.06 4.89
CA TYR A 40 -9.00 7.66 4.95
C TYR A 40 -9.61 7.52 6.34
N PHE A 41 -9.52 6.34 6.95
CA PHE A 41 -10.02 6.13 8.31
C PHE A 41 -9.27 7.02 9.32
N THR A 42 -7.95 7.07 9.24
CA THR A 42 -7.13 7.96 10.10
C THR A 42 -7.49 9.43 9.90
N GLU A 43 -7.72 9.86 8.67
CA GLU A 43 -8.10 11.24 8.34
C GLU A 43 -9.42 11.63 9.01
N GLU A 44 -10.45 10.77 8.95
CA GLU A 44 -11.74 11.03 9.60
C GLU A 44 -11.60 11.08 11.13
N VAL A 45 -10.84 10.15 11.73
CA VAL A 45 -10.57 10.18 13.17
C VAL A 45 -9.84 11.47 13.59
N LEU A 46 -8.88 11.94 12.79
CA LEU A 46 -8.17 13.18 13.09
C LEU A 46 -9.08 14.41 12.93
N LYS A 47 -9.94 14.44 11.91
CA LYS A 47 -10.93 15.51 11.68
C LYS A 47 -11.88 15.65 12.86
N ASP A 48 -12.37 14.55 13.42
CA ASP A 48 -13.22 14.56 14.62
C ASP A 48 -12.52 15.18 15.84
N ASN A 49 -11.19 15.17 15.86
CA ASN A 49 -10.36 15.79 16.90
C ASN A 49 -9.84 17.18 16.51
N GLY A 50 -10.31 17.76 15.41
CA GLY A 50 -9.85 19.06 14.91
C GLY A 50 -8.40 19.06 14.39
N VAL A 51 -7.86 17.89 14.05
CA VAL A 51 -6.49 17.71 13.55
C VAL A 51 -6.53 17.40 12.06
N SER A 52 -5.61 17.99 11.29
CA SER A 52 -5.37 17.63 9.88
C SER A 52 -4.10 16.80 9.75
N LEU A 53 -4.09 15.88 8.76
CA LEU A 53 -2.91 15.15 8.29
C LEU A 53 -1.90 16.05 7.57
N LYS A 54 -2.36 17.17 7.02
CA LYS A 54 -1.51 18.10 6.27
C LYS A 54 -0.38 18.62 7.15
N ASP A 55 0.83 18.64 6.59
CA ASP A 55 2.07 19.08 7.23
C ASP A 55 2.48 18.26 8.48
N LYS A 56 1.79 17.15 8.77
CA LYS A 56 2.17 16.24 9.86
C LYS A 56 3.30 15.32 9.44
N THR A 57 4.20 15.06 10.38
CA THR A 57 5.18 13.99 10.24
C THR A 57 4.53 12.68 10.65
N VAL A 58 4.58 11.69 9.78
CA VAL A 58 3.92 10.39 9.95
C VAL A 58 4.95 9.28 9.87
N VAL A 59 4.81 8.29 10.76
CA VAL A 59 5.61 7.07 10.80
C VAL A 59 4.75 5.95 10.25
N ILE A 60 5.19 5.32 9.16
CA ILE A 60 4.51 4.16 8.56
C ILE A 60 5.50 3.00 8.49
N PRO A 61 5.46 2.05 9.44
CA PRO A 61 6.29 0.86 9.36
C PRO A 61 5.81 -0.06 8.23
N GLY A 62 6.74 -0.83 7.67
CA GLY A 62 6.50 -1.77 6.59
C GLY A 62 6.88 -1.23 5.22
N SER A 63 6.95 -2.16 4.26
CA SER A 63 7.35 -1.91 2.87
C SER A 63 6.61 -2.83 1.89
N GLY A 64 5.53 -3.46 2.36
CA GLY A 64 4.64 -4.26 1.52
C GLY A 64 3.55 -3.40 0.89
N ASN A 65 2.64 -4.05 0.15
CA ASN A 65 1.54 -3.42 -0.56
C ASN A 65 0.77 -2.40 0.31
N VAL A 66 0.38 -2.78 1.54
CA VAL A 66 -0.36 -1.86 2.43
C VAL A 66 0.44 -0.60 2.75
N ALA A 67 1.72 -0.75 3.11
CA ALA A 67 2.58 0.38 3.50
C ALA A 67 2.86 1.31 2.32
N ILE A 68 3.19 0.76 1.14
CA ILE A 68 3.44 1.53 -0.09
C ILE A 68 2.26 2.45 -0.41
N TYR A 69 1.04 1.90 -0.39
CA TYR A 69 -0.15 2.69 -0.72
C TYR A 69 -0.63 3.59 0.43
N ALA A 70 -0.32 3.25 1.69
CA ALA A 70 -0.53 4.15 2.82
C ALA A 70 0.41 5.37 2.74
N ILE A 71 1.70 5.16 2.43
CA ILE A 71 2.67 6.23 2.20
C ILE A 71 2.19 7.14 1.07
N LYS A 72 1.77 6.54 -0.06
CA LYS A 72 1.24 7.28 -1.22
C LYS A 72 0.07 8.18 -0.83
N LYS A 73 -0.94 7.62 -0.16
CA LYS A 73 -2.15 8.39 0.20
C LYS A 73 -1.86 9.46 1.25
N ALA A 74 -1.01 9.16 2.24
CA ALA A 74 -0.60 10.13 3.25
C ALA A 74 0.12 11.33 2.60
N ALA A 75 1.04 11.07 1.67
CA ALA A 75 1.74 12.11 0.91
C ALA A 75 0.78 12.92 0.02
N GLU A 76 -0.19 12.28 -0.65
CA GLU A 76 -1.25 12.97 -1.42
C GLU A 76 -2.07 13.94 -0.54
N LEU A 77 -2.24 13.64 0.75
CA LEU A 77 -2.92 14.50 1.73
C LEU A 77 -2.00 15.52 2.41
N GLY A 78 -0.75 15.63 1.95
CA GLY A 78 0.23 16.60 2.45
C GLY A 78 0.94 16.20 3.74
N ALA A 79 0.85 14.94 4.16
CA ALA A 79 1.66 14.45 5.27
C ALA A 79 3.09 14.11 4.81
N LYS A 80 4.07 14.33 5.68
CA LYS A 80 5.46 13.93 5.45
C LYS A 80 5.71 12.58 6.11
N VAL A 81 5.78 11.52 5.30
CA VAL A 81 6.09 10.18 5.81
C VAL A 81 7.59 9.98 5.88
N ILE A 82 8.12 9.68 7.06
CA ILE A 82 9.57 9.69 7.31
C ILE A 82 10.18 8.30 7.53
N THR A 83 9.37 7.23 7.55
CA THR A 83 9.88 5.88 7.80
C THR A 83 9.39 4.85 6.78
N CYS A 84 10.19 3.80 6.61
CA CYS A 84 9.82 2.57 5.93
C CYS A 84 10.59 1.42 6.60
N SER A 85 10.04 0.20 6.61
CA SER A 85 10.73 -0.93 7.25
C SER A 85 10.44 -2.29 6.61
N ASP A 86 11.28 -3.27 6.91
CA ASP A 86 10.99 -4.68 6.70
C ASP A 86 11.49 -5.52 7.87
N SER A 87 11.53 -6.84 7.72
CA SER A 87 11.96 -7.75 8.79
C SER A 87 13.41 -7.55 9.23
N ASN A 88 14.25 -6.92 8.41
CA ASN A 88 15.68 -6.75 8.68
C ASN A 88 15.99 -5.44 9.40
N GLY A 89 15.08 -4.46 9.35
CA GLY A 89 15.30 -3.15 9.94
C GLY A 89 14.37 -2.08 9.38
N TYR A 90 14.69 -0.83 9.69
CA TYR A 90 13.95 0.34 9.22
C TYR A 90 14.89 1.42 8.72
N ILE A 91 14.37 2.26 7.84
CA ILE A 91 14.97 3.53 7.46
C ILE A 91 14.14 4.67 8.04
N ALA A 92 14.82 5.77 8.37
CA ALA A 92 14.19 7.02 8.74
C ALA A 92 14.88 8.16 7.96
N ASP A 93 14.10 8.90 7.19
CA ASP A 93 14.56 10.09 6.46
C ASP A 93 13.69 11.27 6.87
N GLU A 94 14.30 12.26 7.55
CA GLU A 94 13.60 13.45 8.02
C GLU A 94 13.06 14.32 6.87
N ASN A 95 13.60 14.17 5.67
CA ASN A 95 13.14 14.85 4.47
C ASN A 95 11.93 14.16 3.81
N GLY A 96 11.62 12.93 4.25
CA GLY A 96 10.54 12.11 3.73
C GLY A 96 11.03 10.95 2.86
N ILE A 97 10.27 9.86 2.86
CA ILE A 97 10.57 8.67 2.07
C ILE A 97 10.24 8.89 0.59
N ASP A 98 11.21 8.61 -0.29
CA ASP A 98 10.97 8.52 -1.73
C ASP A 98 10.24 7.20 -2.05
N LEU A 99 8.95 7.33 -2.35
CA LEU A 99 8.09 6.20 -2.63
C LEU A 99 8.48 5.44 -3.91
N GLU A 100 9.03 6.12 -4.92
CA GLU A 100 9.37 5.48 -6.19
C GLU A 100 10.57 4.56 -6.01
N VAL A 101 11.55 4.97 -5.19
CA VAL A 101 12.67 4.12 -4.78
C VAL A 101 12.16 2.89 -4.00
N VAL A 102 11.23 3.07 -3.06
CA VAL A 102 10.65 1.94 -2.31
C VAL A 102 9.93 0.96 -3.23
N LYS A 103 9.12 1.44 -4.19
CA LYS A 103 8.46 0.57 -5.17
C LYS A 103 9.45 -0.17 -6.05
N GLU A 104 10.50 0.51 -6.54
CA GLU A 104 11.52 -0.14 -7.35
C GLU A 104 12.21 -1.27 -6.56
N ILE A 105 12.57 -1.02 -5.31
CA ILE A 105 13.19 -2.03 -4.45
C ILE A 105 12.23 -3.21 -4.21
N LYS A 106 10.97 -2.95 -3.86
CA LYS A 106 10.05 -3.99 -3.36
C LYS A 106 9.23 -4.69 -4.43
N GLU A 107 8.78 -3.97 -5.45
CA GLU A 107 7.91 -4.50 -6.51
C GLU A 107 8.70 -5.01 -7.71
N VAL A 108 9.83 -4.37 -8.05
CA VAL A 108 10.66 -4.73 -9.21
C VAL A 108 11.82 -5.63 -8.79
N ARG A 109 12.73 -5.13 -7.95
CA ARG A 109 13.98 -5.84 -7.58
C ARG A 109 13.77 -6.92 -6.52
N ARG A 110 12.66 -6.86 -5.77
CA ARG A 110 12.36 -7.72 -4.62
C ARG A 110 13.47 -7.72 -3.56
N GLY A 111 14.09 -6.55 -3.36
CA GLY A 111 15.17 -6.33 -2.42
C GLY A 111 14.70 -6.08 -0.99
N ARG A 112 15.69 -5.80 -0.13
CA ARG A 112 15.51 -5.37 1.26
C ARG A 112 15.57 -3.86 1.33
N ILE A 113 14.83 -3.30 2.29
CA ILE A 113 14.87 -1.86 2.59
C ILE A 113 16.18 -1.50 3.30
N VAL A 114 16.73 -2.45 4.06
CA VAL A 114 18.00 -2.35 4.80
C VAL A 114 18.91 -3.49 4.38
#